data_AF-A0A1G6LR47-F1
#
_entry.id   AF-A0A1G6LR47-F1
#
_cell.length_a   1.000
_cell.length_b   1.000
_cell.length_c   1.000
_cell.angle_alpha   90.00
_cell.angle_beta   90.00
_cell.angle_gamma   90.00
#
_symmetry.space_group_name_H-M   'P 1'
#
loop_
_entity.id
_entity.type
_entity.pdbx_description
1 polymer ?
#
loop_
_entity_poly.entity_id
_entity_poly.type
_entity_poly.pdbx_seq_one_letter_code
_entity_poly.pdbx_strand_id
1 'polypeptide(L)'
;MHGTRDSRGVGAYRPGVSWQQSDTWQWWLQYGFDGIAGGLLGGAATGLVLWGTIRHERRMSEDRDLRDAVRRLQVVAMSVGMHPVADPLERHHRVLQLLAAMIEVEPLAQRLAPALKSDIARGRQFIFTDLGSADPNAMLLSRFTAALSATLSSWFADPKKFQKTAESTGDWLDGLRSA
;
A
#
# COMPACT_ATOMS: atom_id res chain seq x y z
N MET A 1 -75.95 59.91 -59.66
CA MET A 1 -75.48 58.76 -58.87
C MET A 1 -73.96 58.84 -58.77
N HIS A 2 -73.45 59.25 -57.60
CA HIS A 2 -72.03 59.33 -57.27
C HIS A 2 -71.65 58.11 -56.42
N GLY A 3 -70.53 57.47 -56.76
CA GLY A 3 -69.92 56.40 -55.97
C GLY A 3 -68.41 56.54 -56.03
N THR A 4 -67.83 57.01 -54.92
CA THR A 4 -66.41 57.30 -54.69
C THR A 4 -65.59 56.03 -54.50
N ARG A 5 -64.39 56.06 -55.07
CA ARG A 5 -63.33 55.05 -55.02
C ARG A 5 -62.55 55.24 -53.71
N ASP A 6 -62.35 54.18 -52.93
CA ASP A 6 -61.43 54.21 -51.79
C ASP A 6 -60.56 52.94 -51.71
N SER A 7 -59.52 53.05 -50.91
CA SER A 7 -58.15 52.61 -51.22
C SER A 7 -57.56 51.71 -50.13
N ARG A 8 -56.40 51.08 -50.46
CA ARG A 8 -55.38 50.48 -49.55
C ARG A 8 -55.61 49.01 -49.16
N GLY A 9 -54.59 48.16 -49.02
CA GLY A 9 -53.15 48.38 -49.06
C GLY A 9 -52.43 47.04 -49.29
N VAL A 10 -51.45 47.07 -50.17
CA VAL A 10 -50.54 45.96 -50.45
C VAL A 10 -49.54 45.88 -49.30
N GLY A 11 -49.61 44.80 -48.53
CA GLY A 11 -48.68 44.53 -47.43
C GLY A 11 -47.26 44.39 -47.97
N ALA A 12 -46.40 45.32 -47.58
CA ALA A 12 -44.98 45.30 -47.91
C ALA A 12 -44.29 44.10 -47.22
N TYR A 13 -43.65 43.25 -48.01
CA TYR A 13 -42.63 42.33 -47.53
C TYR A 13 -41.53 43.14 -46.83
N ARG A 14 -41.20 42.80 -45.58
CA ARG A 14 -40.09 43.38 -44.82
C ARG A 14 -38.93 42.37 -44.83
N PRO A 15 -37.98 42.42 -45.79
CA PRO A 15 -36.77 41.63 -45.70
C PRO A 15 -35.79 42.40 -44.82
N GLY A 16 -35.42 41.84 -43.68
CA GLY A 16 -34.47 42.51 -42.80
C GLY A 16 -34.31 41.86 -41.44
N VAL A 17 -34.30 40.52 -41.38
CA VAL A 17 -33.66 39.85 -40.24
C VAL A 17 -32.23 39.59 -40.67
N SER A 18 -31.38 40.61 -40.55
CA SER A 18 -29.94 40.40 -40.62
C SER A 18 -29.58 39.61 -39.37
N TRP A 19 -29.29 38.32 -39.53
CA TRP A 19 -28.67 37.53 -38.47
C TRP A 19 -27.39 38.26 -38.09
N GLN A 20 -27.44 38.97 -36.98
CA GLN A 20 -26.34 39.75 -36.46
C GLN A 20 -25.28 38.73 -36.07
N GLN A 21 -24.24 38.62 -36.90
CA GLN A 21 -23.18 37.63 -36.81
C GLN A 21 -22.45 37.66 -35.43
N SER A 22 -22.64 38.75 -34.68
CA SER A 22 -22.20 38.92 -33.29
C SER A 22 -22.87 37.97 -32.31
N ASP A 23 -24.14 37.62 -32.51
CA ASP A 23 -24.95 36.95 -31.49
C ASP A 23 -24.71 35.44 -31.50
N THR A 24 -24.49 34.85 -32.67
CA THR A 24 -24.12 33.43 -32.83
C THR A 24 -22.71 33.13 -32.34
N TRP A 25 -21.77 34.07 -32.50
CA TRP A 25 -20.39 33.91 -32.02
C TRP A 25 -20.28 33.99 -30.49
N GLN A 26 -21.01 34.93 -29.86
CA GLN A 26 -21.08 35.02 -28.39
C GLN A 26 -21.76 33.79 -27.77
N TRP A 27 -22.82 33.29 -28.38
CA TRP A 27 -23.48 32.06 -27.95
C TRP A 27 -22.54 30.85 -27.98
N TRP A 28 -21.80 30.65 -29.08
CA TRP A 28 -20.82 29.56 -29.18
C TRP A 28 -19.66 29.68 -28.20
N LEU A 29 -19.17 30.89 -27.94
CA LEU A 29 -18.11 31.12 -26.95
C LEU A 29 -18.59 30.80 -25.53
N GLN A 30 -19.81 31.19 -25.18
CA GLN A 30 -20.33 30.97 -23.82
C GLN A 30 -20.54 29.48 -23.53
N TYR A 31 -21.22 28.75 -24.42
CA TYR A 31 -21.46 27.31 -24.21
C TYR A 31 -20.22 26.44 -24.48
N GLY A 32 -19.35 26.86 -25.42
CA GLY A 32 -18.09 26.18 -25.69
C GLY A 32 -17.12 26.25 -24.52
N PHE A 33 -17.01 27.40 -23.85
CA PHE A 33 -16.20 27.53 -22.63
C PHE A 33 -16.81 26.77 -21.45
N ASP A 34 -18.13 26.79 -21.26
CA ASP A 34 -18.77 26.01 -20.20
C ASP A 34 -18.57 24.49 -20.39
N GLY A 35 -18.61 24.01 -21.63
CA GLY A 35 -18.31 22.62 -21.96
C GLY A 35 -16.86 22.22 -21.67
N ILE A 36 -15.89 23.08 -22.00
CA ILE A 36 -14.47 22.83 -21.74
C ILE A 36 -14.16 22.94 -20.24
N ALA A 37 -14.68 23.97 -19.56
CA ALA A 37 -14.50 24.16 -18.12
C ALA A 37 -15.16 23.00 -17.33
N GLY A 38 -16.37 22.61 -17.70
CA GLY A 38 -17.07 21.46 -17.12
C GLY A 38 -16.34 20.13 -17.39
N GLY A 39 -15.82 19.94 -18.59
CA GLY A 39 -15.01 18.76 -18.96
C GLY A 39 -13.69 18.67 -18.19
N LEU A 40 -12.99 19.80 -18.00
CA LEU A 40 -11.75 19.85 -17.23
C LEU A 40 -11.99 19.60 -15.74
N LEU A 41 -13.05 20.19 -15.16
CA LEU A 41 -13.42 19.96 -13.76
C LEU A 41 -13.88 18.52 -13.53
N GLY A 42 -14.71 17.97 -14.42
CA GLY A 42 -15.15 16.57 -14.37
C GLY A 42 -13.99 15.57 -14.54
N GLY A 43 -13.08 15.86 -15.47
CA GLY A 43 -11.86 15.08 -15.68
C GLY A 43 -10.91 15.12 -14.48
N ALA A 44 -10.71 16.29 -13.89
CA ALA A 44 -9.87 16.45 -12.69
C ALA A 44 -10.46 15.72 -11.47
N ALA A 45 -11.78 15.81 -11.25
CA ALA A 45 -12.47 15.09 -10.18
C ALA A 45 -12.34 13.57 -10.34
N THR A 46 -12.55 13.06 -11.57
CA THR A 46 -12.39 11.64 -11.88
C THR A 46 -10.95 11.19 -11.68
N GLY A 47 -9.98 12.00 -12.13
CA GLY A 47 -8.55 11.74 -11.95
C GLY A 47 -8.14 11.66 -10.48
N LEU A 48 -8.66 12.54 -9.63
CA LEU A 48 -8.42 12.51 -8.18
C LEU A 48 -8.99 11.26 -7.52
N VAL A 49 -10.19 10.83 -7.91
CA VAL A 49 -10.80 9.60 -7.40
C VAL A 49 -9.97 8.38 -7.81
N LEU A 50 -9.62 8.25 -9.09
CA LEU A 50 -8.78 7.15 -9.59
C LEU A 50 -7.41 7.13 -8.90
N TRP A 51 -6.79 8.30 -8.72
CA TRP A 51 -5.52 8.40 -8.01
C TRP A 51 -5.65 7.97 -6.55
N GLY A 52 -6.73 8.36 -5.87
CA GLY A 52 -7.05 7.91 -4.52
C GLY A 52 -7.19 6.39 -4.44
N THR A 53 -7.94 5.78 -5.36
CA THR A 53 -8.14 4.32 -5.44
C THR A 53 -6.82 3.60 -5.69
N ILE A 54 -6.04 4.00 -6.69
CA ILE A 54 -4.74 3.38 -7.00
C ILE A 54 -3.78 3.48 -5.80
N ARG A 55 -3.75 4.63 -5.13
CA ARG A 55 -2.93 4.82 -3.92
C ARG A 55 -3.39 3.91 -2.78
N HIS A 56 -4.71 3.72 -2.63
CA HIS A 56 -5.27 2.84 -1.61
C HIS A 56 -4.97 1.36 -1.91
N GLU A 57 -5.12 0.93 -3.16
CA GLU A 57 -4.79 -0.43 -3.61
C GLU A 57 -3.32 -0.76 -3.42
N ARG A 58 -2.42 0.18 -3.75
CA ARG A 58 -0.97 0.00 -3.51
C ARG A 58 -0.67 -0.24 -2.03
N ARG A 59 -1.26 0.55 -1.12
CA ARG A 59 -1.08 0.36 0.33
C ARG A 59 -1.62 -0.99 0.81
N MET A 60 -2.74 -1.44 0.27
CA MET A 60 -3.29 -2.75 0.61
C MET A 60 -2.45 -3.90 0.06
N SER A 61 -1.86 -3.75 -1.14
CA SER A 61 -0.92 -4.74 -1.69
C SER A 61 0.32 -4.85 -0.82
N GLU A 62 0.95 -3.72 -0.47
CA GLU A 62 2.16 -3.73 0.36
C GLU A 62 1.90 -4.36 1.74
N ASP A 63 0.73 -4.12 2.36
CA ASP A 63 0.35 -4.76 3.63
C ASP A 63 0.12 -6.28 3.49
N ARG A 64 -0.49 -6.73 2.38
CA ARG A 64 -0.66 -8.15 2.08
C ARG A 64 0.69 -8.84 1.86
N ASP A 65 1.55 -8.23 1.05
CA ASP A 65 2.89 -8.76 0.75
C ASP A 65 3.71 -8.91 2.03
N LEU A 66 3.67 -7.91 2.92
CA LEU A 66 4.32 -8.00 4.22
C LEU A 66 3.73 -9.13 5.07
N ARG A 67 2.40 -9.22 5.18
CA ARG A 67 1.75 -10.29 5.96
C ARG A 67 2.11 -11.67 5.43
N ASP A 68 2.14 -11.86 4.11
CA ASP A 68 2.47 -13.14 3.51
C ASP A 68 3.94 -13.50 3.72
N ALA A 69 4.86 -12.52 3.61
CA ALA A 69 6.27 -12.72 3.95
C ALA A 69 6.47 -13.08 5.43
N VAL A 70 5.78 -12.38 6.35
CA VAL A 70 5.84 -12.67 7.80
C VAL A 70 5.26 -14.05 8.10
N ARG A 71 4.20 -14.49 7.40
CA ARG A 71 3.65 -15.85 7.53
C ARG A 71 4.67 -16.89 7.08
N ARG A 72 5.32 -16.69 5.93
CA ARG A 72 6.39 -17.57 5.45
C ARG A 72 7.51 -17.67 6.49
N LEU A 73 7.96 -16.54 7.03
CA LEU A 73 8.96 -16.52 8.09
C LEU A 73 8.50 -17.27 9.35
N GLN A 74 7.25 -17.09 9.78
CA GLN A 74 6.70 -17.80 10.94
C GLN A 74 6.68 -19.32 10.72
N VAL A 75 6.25 -19.78 9.54
CA VAL A 75 6.25 -21.20 9.18
C VAL A 75 7.66 -21.77 9.20
N VAL A 76 8.64 -21.06 8.65
CA VAL A 76 10.05 -21.47 8.68
C VAL A 76 10.58 -21.47 10.12
N ALA A 77 10.29 -20.46 10.92
CA ALA A 77 10.73 -20.43 12.33
C ALA A 77 10.17 -21.64 13.10
N MET A 78 8.88 -21.93 12.92
CA MET A 78 8.23 -23.08 13.55
C MET A 78 8.82 -24.42 13.08
N SER A 79 9.06 -24.59 11.77
CA SER A 79 9.63 -25.84 11.23
C SER A 79 11.06 -26.08 11.72
N VAL A 80 11.86 -25.01 11.85
CA VAL A 80 13.21 -25.07 12.42
C VAL A 80 13.17 -25.44 13.90
N GLY A 81 12.23 -24.87 14.67
CA GLY A 81 12.14 -25.08 16.11
C GLY A 81 11.54 -26.43 16.55
N MET A 82 10.64 -27.02 15.76
CA MET A 82 9.91 -28.24 16.13
C MET A 82 10.69 -29.55 15.95
N HIS A 83 11.68 -29.57 15.06
CA HIS A 83 12.38 -30.81 14.71
C HIS A 83 13.86 -30.71 15.10
N PRO A 84 14.29 -31.30 16.23
CA PRO A 84 15.69 -31.30 16.61
C PRO A 84 16.51 -32.03 15.54
N VAL A 85 17.49 -31.32 14.96
CA VAL A 85 18.33 -31.84 13.89
C VAL A 85 19.65 -32.33 14.46
N ALA A 86 19.87 -33.64 14.41
CA ALA A 86 21.11 -34.26 14.82
C ALA A 86 22.25 -33.96 13.84
N ASP A 87 21.95 -33.93 12.54
CA ASP A 87 22.92 -33.64 11.48
C ASP A 87 23.33 -32.15 11.44
N PRO A 88 24.62 -31.81 11.61
CA PRO A 88 25.11 -30.45 11.52
C PRO A 88 24.83 -29.78 10.16
N LEU A 89 24.87 -30.54 9.05
CA LEU A 89 24.65 -30.00 7.71
C LEU A 89 23.19 -29.55 7.52
N GLU A 90 22.24 -30.41 7.90
CA GLU A 90 20.83 -30.06 7.88
C GLU A 90 20.51 -28.89 8.85
N ARG A 91 21.16 -28.83 10.03
CA ARG A 91 21.01 -27.70 10.96
C ARG A 91 21.47 -26.39 10.31
N HIS A 92 22.61 -26.39 9.63
CA HIS A 92 23.11 -25.24 8.91
C HIS A 92 22.14 -24.81 7.78
N HIS A 93 21.64 -25.77 7.00
CA HIS A 93 20.65 -25.50 5.95
C HIS A 93 19.39 -24.81 6.50
N ARG A 94 18.89 -25.27 7.64
CA ARG A 94 17.71 -24.69 8.32
C ARG A 94 17.96 -23.26 8.82
N VAL A 95 19.15 -23.00 9.37
CA VAL A 95 19.55 -21.64 9.77
C VAL A 95 19.59 -20.72 8.54
N LEU A 96 20.10 -21.20 7.41
CA LEU A 96 20.11 -20.42 6.16
C LEU A 96 18.70 -20.15 5.62
N GLN A 97 17.79 -21.12 5.67
CA GLN A 97 16.38 -20.91 5.29
C GLN A 97 15.72 -19.85 6.16
N LEU A 98 15.95 -19.90 7.47
CA LEU A 98 15.44 -18.91 8.41
C LEU A 98 15.98 -17.52 8.09
N LEU A 99 17.29 -17.42 7.85
CA LEU A 99 17.95 -16.16 7.50
C LEU A 99 17.43 -15.58 6.19
N ALA A 100 17.22 -16.42 5.17
CA ALA A 100 16.64 -16.00 3.88
C ALA A 100 15.23 -15.43 4.06
N ALA A 101 14.37 -16.10 4.85
CA ALA A 101 13.03 -15.60 5.15
C ALA A 101 13.06 -14.28 5.93
N MET A 102 14.01 -14.09 6.84
CA MET A 102 14.19 -12.82 7.57
C MET A 102 14.60 -11.68 6.63
N ILE A 103 15.51 -11.95 5.69
CA ILE A 103 15.94 -10.99 4.67
C ILE A 103 14.78 -10.57 3.75
N GLU A 104 13.86 -11.49 3.44
CA GLU A 104 12.67 -11.19 2.62
C GLU A 104 11.72 -10.21 3.32
N VAL A 105 11.53 -10.35 4.63
CA VAL A 105 10.59 -9.53 5.41
C VAL A 105 11.14 -8.12 5.69
N GLU A 106 12.44 -7.98 5.92
CA GLU A 106 13.06 -6.71 6.33
C GLU A 106 12.74 -5.50 5.42
N PRO A 107 12.91 -5.56 4.07
CA PRO A 107 12.62 -4.41 3.21
C PRO A 107 11.13 -4.04 3.19
N LEU A 108 10.24 -5.04 3.30
CA LEU A 108 8.79 -4.82 3.35
C LEU A 108 8.40 -4.18 4.68
N ALA A 109 9.00 -4.62 5.78
CA ALA A 109 8.77 -4.09 7.12
C ALA A 109 9.29 -2.65 7.28
N GLN A 110 10.32 -2.24 6.52
CA GLN A 110 10.95 -0.92 6.67
C GLN A 110 9.97 0.26 6.61
N ARG A 111 8.95 0.18 5.75
CA ARG A 111 7.98 1.28 5.57
C ARG A 111 6.72 1.10 6.41
N LEU A 112 6.29 -0.14 6.62
CA LEU A 112 4.99 -0.47 7.20
C LEU A 112 5.06 -0.86 8.68
N ALA A 113 6.16 -1.44 9.12
CA ALA A 113 6.34 -1.98 10.47
C ALA A 113 7.80 -1.82 10.95
N PRO A 114 8.27 -0.59 11.22
CA PRO A 114 9.67 -0.31 11.58
C PRO A 114 10.12 -1.02 12.86
N ALA A 115 9.22 -1.23 13.82
CA ALA A 115 9.48 -2.04 15.00
C ALA A 115 9.80 -3.51 14.64
N LEU A 116 8.98 -4.11 13.77
CA LEU A 116 9.20 -5.48 13.30
C LEU A 116 10.52 -5.59 12.53
N LYS A 117 10.85 -4.58 11.71
CA LYS A 117 12.15 -4.50 11.03
C LYS A 117 13.30 -4.54 12.03
N SER A 118 13.23 -3.77 13.11
CA SER A 118 14.26 -3.74 14.15
C SER A 118 14.44 -5.12 14.80
N ASP A 119 13.34 -5.80 15.15
CA ASP A 119 13.38 -7.13 15.74
C ASP A 119 13.98 -8.18 14.80
N ILE A 120 13.63 -8.13 13.51
CA ILE A 120 14.20 -9.01 12.49
C ILE A 120 15.68 -8.72 12.30
N ALA A 121 16.10 -7.47 12.22
CA ALA A 121 17.50 -7.09 12.10
C ALA A 121 18.33 -7.60 13.30
N ARG A 122 17.79 -7.44 14.52
CA ARG A 122 18.42 -7.96 15.74
C ARG A 122 18.49 -9.49 15.76
N GLY A 123 17.41 -10.18 15.39
CA GLY A 123 17.41 -11.63 15.31
C GLY A 123 18.40 -12.16 14.26
N ARG A 124 18.57 -11.47 13.14
CA ARG A 124 19.59 -11.80 12.14
C ARG A 124 21.00 -11.62 12.70
N GLN A 125 21.24 -10.53 13.43
CA GLN A 125 22.52 -10.31 14.10
C GLN A 125 22.80 -11.43 15.11
N PHE A 126 21.81 -11.83 15.91
CA PHE A 126 21.91 -12.97 16.84
C PHE A 126 22.28 -14.27 16.10
N ILE A 127 21.69 -14.54 14.94
CA ILE A 127 22.07 -15.71 14.14
C ILE A 127 23.56 -15.66 13.77
N PHE A 128 24.08 -14.51 13.34
CA PHE A 128 25.48 -14.40 12.97
C PHE A 128 26.44 -14.44 14.17
N THR A 129 26.07 -13.83 15.30
CA THR A 129 26.95 -13.72 16.47
C THR A 129 26.93 -14.97 17.34
N ASP A 130 25.74 -15.52 17.60
CA ASP A 130 25.50 -16.53 18.62
C ASP A 130 25.20 -17.92 18.03
N LEU A 131 24.66 -17.99 16.81
CA LEU A 131 24.36 -19.25 16.11
C LEU A 131 25.32 -19.56 14.95
N GLY A 132 26.21 -18.63 14.60
CA GLY A 132 27.17 -18.75 13.51
C GLY A 132 28.43 -19.56 13.86
N SER A 133 28.52 -20.08 15.09
CA SER A 133 29.62 -20.95 15.51
C SER A 133 29.62 -22.28 14.76
N ALA A 134 30.78 -22.93 14.68
CA ALA A 134 30.97 -24.22 14.00
C ALA A 134 30.07 -25.36 14.55
N ASP A 135 29.52 -25.19 15.76
CA ASP A 135 28.49 -26.04 16.33
C ASP A 135 27.34 -25.16 16.88
N PRO A 136 26.26 -24.93 16.12
CA PRO A 136 25.13 -24.13 16.57
C PRO A 136 24.41 -24.88 17.68
N ASN A 137 24.34 -24.32 18.89
CA ASN A 137 23.65 -24.94 20.00
C ASN A 137 22.15 -25.13 19.64
N ALA A 138 21.72 -26.38 19.49
CA ALA A 138 20.35 -26.73 19.10
C ALA A 138 19.31 -26.17 20.08
N MET A 139 19.65 -26.06 21.37
CA MET A 139 18.80 -25.44 22.38
C MET A 139 18.64 -23.94 22.15
N LEU A 140 19.73 -23.21 21.82
CA LEU A 140 19.65 -21.79 21.49
C LEU A 140 18.84 -21.54 20.22
N LEU A 141 19.02 -22.37 19.19
CA LEU A 141 18.24 -22.27 17.95
C LEU A 141 16.74 -22.49 18.20
N SER A 142 16.39 -23.50 19.01
CA SER A 142 15.00 -23.77 19.39
C SER A 142 14.38 -22.61 20.19
N ARG A 143 15.10 -22.06 21.18
CA ARG A 143 14.63 -20.91 21.95
C ARG A 143 14.49 -19.65 21.09
N PHE A 144 15.46 -19.39 20.21
CA PHE A 144 15.42 -18.28 19.27
C PHE A 144 14.21 -18.36 18.34
N THR A 145 13.97 -19.53 17.73
CA THR A 145 12.85 -19.74 16.82
C THR A 145 11.49 -19.66 17.53
N ALA A 146 11.40 -20.12 18.79
CA ALA A 146 10.22 -19.93 19.63
C ALA A 146 9.94 -18.45 19.93
N ALA A 147 10.97 -17.71 20.34
CA ALA A 147 10.86 -16.28 20.64
C ALA A 147 10.52 -15.47 19.38
N LEU A 148 11.16 -15.76 18.24
CA LEU A 148 10.83 -15.17 16.95
C LEU A 148 9.37 -15.47 16.57
N SER A 149 8.92 -16.72 16.67
CA SER A 149 7.52 -17.08 16.40
C SER A 149 6.53 -16.35 17.30
N ALA A 150 6.86 -16.17 18.58
CA ALA A 150 6.03 -15.38 19.51
C ALA A 150 5.95 -13.90 19.09
N THR A 151 7.09 -13.30 18.72
CA THR A 151 7.16 -11.93 18.19
C THR A 151 6.29 -11.78 16.94
N LEU A 152 6.43 -12.68 15.96
CA LEU A 152 5.63 -12.64 14.72
C LEU A 152 4.13 -12.82 15.02
N SER A 153 3.78 -13.72 15.94
CA SER A 153 2.39 -13.93 16.38
C SER A 153 1.79 -12.69 17.03
N SER A 154 2.57 -12.01 17.88
CA SER A 154 2.15 -10.77 18.54
C SER A 154 1.93 -9.64 17.54
N TRP A 155 2.78 -9.53 16.52
CA TRP A 155 2.59 -8.60 15.42
C TRP A 155 1.34 -8.93 14.61
N PHE A 156 1.08 -10.20 14.28
CA PHE A 156 -0.13 -10.60 13.57
C PHE A 156 -1.42 -10.28 14.33
N ALA A 157 -1.41 -10.46 15.65
CA ALA A 157 -2.58 -10.23 16.50
C ALA A 157 -3.00 -8.75 16.50
N ASP A 158 -2.04 -7.84 16.67
CA ASP A 158 -2.30 -6.39 16.59
C ASP A 158 -1.02 -5.62 16.19
N PRO A 159 -0.82 -5.34 14.89
CA PRO A 159 0.37 -4.65 14.39
C PRO A 159 0.57 -3.26 15.01
N LYS A 160 -0.53 -2.56 15.32
CA LYS A 160 -0.49 -1.19 15.87
C LYS A 160 -0.07 -1.20 17.33
N LYS A 161 -0.62 -2.13 18.12
CA LYS A 161 -0.21 -2.32 19.51
C LYS A 161 1.22 -2.82 19.59
N PHE A 162 1.61 -3.77 18.74
CA PHE A 162 2.98 -4.25 18.63
C PHE A 162 3.96 -3.10 18.44
N GLN A 163 3.69 -2.19 17.51
CA GLN A 163 4.57 -1.05 17.25
C GLN A 163 4.75 -0.14 18.46
N LYS A 164 3.67 0.14 19.21
CA LYS A 164 3.73 0.92 20.45
C LYS A 164 4.48 0.20 21.57
N THR A 165 4.34 -1.11 21.67
CA THR A 165 4.95 -1.92 22.73
C THR A 165 6.42 -2.23 22.44
N ALA A 166 6.80 -2.42 21.18
CA ALA A 166 8.18 -2.65 20.78
C ALA A 166 9.08 -1.43 21.05
N GLU A 167 8.52 -0.22 21.01
CA GLU A 167 9.20 1.00 21.45
C GLU A 167 9.54 0.98 22.97
N SER A 168 8.85 0.15 23.77
CA SER A 168 9.10 0.01 25.21
C SER A 168 9.77 -1.30 25.63
N THR A 169 9.76 -2.33 24.78
CA THR A 169 10.12 -3.72 25.15
C THR A 169 11.45 -4.12 24.51
N GLY A 170 12.44 -3.24 24.63
CA GLY A 170 13.80 -3.51 24.17
C GLY A 170 14.34 -4.80 24.81
N ASP A 171 14.68 -5.76 23.95
CA ASP A 171 15.50 -6.95 24.20
C ASP A 171 14.84 -8.21 24.78
N TRP A 172 13.89 -8.77 24.02
CA TRP A 172 13.58 -10.20 24.13
C TRP A 172 14.78 -11.12 23.82
N LEU A 173 15.80 -10.61 23.10
CA LEU A 173 17.04 -11.33 22.80
C LEU A 173 18.00 -11.41 24.00
N ASP A 174 17.98 -10.44 24.92
CA ASP A 174 18.81 -10.50 26.13
C ASP A 174 18.37 -11.63 27.07
N GLY A 175 17.06 -11.88 27.13
CA GLY A 175 16.51 -13.03 27.82
C GLY A 175 17.05 -14.36 27.29
N LEU A 176 17.34 -14.45 25.98
CA LEU A 176 17.89 -15.66 25.37
C LEU A 176 19.38 -15.87 25.67
N ARG A 177 20.14 -14.78 25.90
CA ARG A 177 21.58 -14.84 26.22
C ARG A 177 21.86 -15.13 27.69
N SER A 178 20.92 -14.80 28.57
CA SER A 178 21.04 -14.95 30.03
C SER A 178 20.60 -16.32 30.57
N ALA A 179 20.02 -17.18 29.74
CA ALA A 179 19.38 -18.45 30.12
C ALA A 179 20.08 -19.68 29.53
#